data_AF-A0A8H4USQ3-F1
#
_entry.id   AF-A0A8H4USQ3-F1
#
_cell.length_a   1.000
_cell.length_b   1.000
_cell.length_c   1.000
_cell.angle_alpha   90.00
_cell.angle_beta   90.00
_cell.angle_gamma   90.00
#
_symmetry.space_group_name_H-M   'P 1'
#
loop_
_entity.id
_entity.type
_entity.pdbx_description
1 polymer ?
#
loop_
_entity_poly.entity_id
_entity_poly.type
_entity_poly.pdbx_seq_one_letter_code
_entity_poly.pdbx_strand_id
1 'polypeptide(L)'
;MKFISIVALVLPAMAAAQSSAPPNFNCQTQAGSYAEYCGRCAHKCGVDADTQSQKDCFRKVFTKVNGAQAGCQARGAKNCQERAINYVCGPAKA
;
A
#
# COMPACT_ATOMS: atom_id res chain seq x y z
N MET A 1 -15.63 39.31 42.32
CA MET A 1 -15.71 38.06 41.55
C MET A 1 -15.46 38.36 40.08
N LYS A 2 -14.48 37.74 39.43
CA LYS A 2 -14.27 37.84 37.99
C LYS A 2 -13.59 36.55 37.53
N PHE A 3 -14.38 35.63 36.97
CA PHE A 3 -13.90 34.36 36.44
C PHE A 3 -13.40 34.57 35.02
N ILE A 4 -12.14 34.21 34.75
CA ILE A 4 -11.66 34.00 33.39
C ILE A 4 -11.06 32.59 33.36
N SER A 5 -11.93 31.62 33.04
CA SER A 5 -11.52 30.27 32.69
C SER A 5 -10.90 30.29 31.31
N ILE A 6 -9.59 30.06 31.22
CA ILE A 6 -8.92 29.75 29.96
C ILE A 6 -8.83 28.22 29.91
N VAL A 7 -9.79 27.61 29.21
CA VAL A 7 -9.70 26.20 28.82
C VAL A 7 -8.67 26.12 27.70
N ALA A 8 -7.43 25.77 28.04
CA ALA A 8 -6.42 25.41 27.06
C ALA A 8 -6.70 23.98 26.57
N LEU A 9 -7.39 23.87 25.44
CA LEU A 9 -7.53 22.65 24.65
C LEU A 9 -6.16 22.30 24.04
N VAL A 10 -5.35 21.52 24.76
CA VAL A 10 -4.20 20.84 24.16
C VAL A 10 -4.69 19.56 23.47
N LEU A 11 -5.16 19.72 22.23
CA LEU A 11 -5.35 18.59 21.33
C LEU A 11 -3.97 17.97 21.03
N PRO A 12 -3.74 16.68 21.29
CA PRO A 12 -2.65 15.97 20.65
C PRO A 12 -2.99 15.95 19.15
N ALA A 13 -2.23 16.69 18.36
CA ALA A 13 -2.19 16.47 16.92
C ALA A 13 -1.61 15.07 16.69
N MET A 14 -2.49 14.07 16.73
CA MET A 14 -2.23 12.77 16.11
C MET A 14 -2.04 13.09 14.62
N ALA A 15 -0.78 13.27 14.22
CA ALA A 15 -0.38 13.25 12.84
C ALA A 15 -0.73 11.86 12.31
N ALA A 16 -1.98 11.69 11.87
CA ALA A 16 -2.30 10.69 10.90
C ALA A 16 -1.38 11.02 9.72
N ALA A 17 -0.31 10.23 9.57
CA ALA A 17 0.33 10.02 8.30
C ALA A 17 -0.74 9.41 7.38
N GLN A 18 -1.68 10.25 6.94
CA GLN A 18 -2.53 9.97 5.82
C GLN A 18 -1.53 9.79 4.69
N SER A 19 -1.26 8.53 4.34
CA SER A 19 -0.75 8.21 3.01
C SER A 19 -1.75 8.82 2.05
N SER A 20 -1.50 10.06 1.64
CA SER A 20 -2.30 10.82 0.67
C SER A 20 -2.17 10.26 -0.73
N ALA A 21 -1.87 8.97 -0.87
CA ALA A 21 -2.10 8.26 -2.11
C ALA A 21 -3.61 8.06 -2.18
N PRO A 22 -4.33 8.72 -3.12
CA PRO A 22 -5.73 8.39 -3.35
C PRO A 22 -5.83 6.87 -3.50
N PRO A 23 -6.87 6.21 -2.94
CA PRO A 23 -7.08 4.79 -3.18
C PRO A 23 -7.10 4.60 -4.69
N ASN A 24 -6.04 4.02 -5.23
CA ASN A 24 -5.89 3.85 -6.65
C ASN A 24 -6.84 2.70 -7.01
N PHE A 25 -8.07 3.06 -7.37
CA PHE A 25 -9.19 2.14 -7.62
C PHE A 25 -8.79 1.01 -8.59
N ASN A 26 -7.85 1.31 -9.48
CA ASN A 26 -7.25 0.37 -10.41
C ASN A 26 -6.35 -0.64 -9.73
N CYS A 27 -5.51 -0.20 -8.80
CA CYS A 27 -4.65 -1.12 -8.08
C CYS A 27 -5.47 -2.18 -7.35
N GLN A 28 -6.49 -1.78 -6.58
CA GLN A 28 -7.30 -2.73 -5.79
C GLN A 28 -7.94 -3.79 -6.69
N THR A 29 -8.46 -3.36 -7.85
CA THR A 29 -9.06 -4.27 -8.84
C THR A 29 -8.02 -5.22 -9.46
N GLN A 30 -6.84 -4.72 -9.84
CA GLN A 30 -5.80 -5.54 -10.48
C GLN A 30 -5.00 -6.41 -9.49
N ALA A 31 -4.95 -6.01 -8.23
CA ALA A 31 -4.22 -6.70 -7.18
C ALA A 31 -4.95 -7.94 -6.65
N GLY A 32 -6.28 -7.97 -6.74
CA GLY A 32 -7.09 -9.07 -6.22
C GLY A 32 -6.81 -9.31 -4.73
N SER A 33 -6.33 -10.51 -4.39
CA SER A 33 -5.94 -10.89 -3.02
C SER A 33 -4.81 -10.05 -2.42
N TYR A 34 -4.12 -9.24 -3.23
CA TYR A 34 -3.02 -8.37 -2.80
C TYR A 34 -3.44 -6.91 -2.64
N ALA A 35 -4.74 -6.60 -2.67
CA ALA A 35 -5.25 -5.22 -2.66
C ALA A 35 -4.74 -4.37 -1.47
N GLU A 36 -4.49 -5.00 -0.32
CA GLU A 36 -3.90 -4.35 0.85
C GLU A 36 -2.48 -3.78 0.60
N TYR A 37 -1.73 -4.35 -0.35
CA TYR A 37 -0.37 -3.93 -0.68
C TYR A 37 -0.31 -2.85 -1.75
N CYS A 38 -1.46 -2.35 -2.21
CA CYS A 38 -1.52 -1.31 -3.23
C CYS A 38 -0.71 -0.07 -2.86
N GLY A 39 -0.79 0.41 -1.61
CA GLY A 39 0.02 1.55 -1.15
C GLY A 39 1.52 1.28 -1.25
N ARG A 40 1.96 0.04 -1.01
CA ARG A 40 3.37 -0.36 -1.14
C ARG A 40 3.80 -0.46 -2.59
N CYS A 41 2.95 -0.96 -3.47
CA CYS A 41 3.28 -1.18 -4.88
C CYS A 41 3.03 0.05 -5.78
N ALA A 42 2.31 1.08 -5.31
CA ALA A 42 1.91 2.25 -6.11
C ALA A 42 3.08 2.98 -6.77
N HIS A 43 4.22 3.11 -6.08
CA HIS A 43 5.41 3.79 -6.60
C HIS A 43 5.99 3.11 -7.86
N LYS A 44 5.64 1.85 -8.15
CA LYS A 44 6.08 1.14 -9.36
C LYS A 44 5.34 1.58 -10.62
N CYS A 45 4.13 2.10 -10.47
CA CYS A 45 3.22 2.38 -11.58
C CYS A 45 2.87 3.86 -11.74
N GLY A 46 3.41 4.73 -10.88
CA GLY A 46 3.10 6.15 -10.88
C GLY A 46 1.70 6.46 -10.34
N VAL A 47 1.42 7.75 -10.18
CA VAL A 47 0.17 8.27 -9.60
C VAL A 47 -0.81 8.82 -10.66
N ASP A 48 -0.61 8.48 -11.93
CA ASP A 48 -1.48 8.98 -13.00
C ASP A 48 -2.93 8.52 -12.82
N ALA A 49 -3.89 9.41 -13.05
CA ALA A 49 -5.30 9.09 -12.88
C ALA A 49 -5.77 8.09 -13.95
N ASP A 50 -6.27 6.94 -13.49
CA ASP A 50 -7.08 5.96 -14.22
C ASP A 50 -6.77 5.70 -15.71
N THR A 51 -5.51 5.47 -16.05
CA THR A 51 -5.13 5.11 -17.43
C THR A 51 -5.09 3.59 -17.63
N GLN A 52 -5.36 3.14 -18.86
CA GLN A 52 -5.15 1.74 -19.24
C GLN A 52 -3.70 1.30 -19.00
N SER A 53 -2.73 2.19 -19.23
CA SER A 53 -1.31 1.97 -18.95
C SER A 53 -1.04 1.68 -17.47
N GLN A 54 -1.73 2.37 -16.56
CA GLN A 54 -1.59 2.14 -15.13
C GLN A 54 -2.25 0.82 -14.71
N LYS A 55 -3.43 0.49 -15.23
CA LYS A 55 -4.07 -0.82 -15.03
C LYS A 55 -3.13 -1.96 -15.47
N ASP A 56 -2.55 -1.82 -16.65
CA ASP A 56 -1.59 -2.80 -17.18
C ASP A 56 -0.32 -2.89 -16.33
N CYS A 57 0.15 -1.77 -15.78
CA CYS A 57 1.27 -1.78 -14.86
C CYS A 57 0.95 -2.55 -13.58
N PHE A 58 -0.15 -2.24 -12.89
CA PHE A 58 -0.52 -2.94 -11.66
C PHE A 58 -0.75 -4.43 -11.89
N ARG A 59 -1.45 -4.78 -12.98
CA ARG A 59 -1.62 -6.17 -13.40
C ARG A 59 -0.26 -6.87 -13.51
N LYS A 60 0.70 -6.28 -14.24
CA LYS A 60 2.06 -6.84 -14.37
C LYS A 60 2.79 -6.97 -13.03
N VAL A 61 2.67 -5.98 -12.15
CA VAL A 61 3.28 -5.99 -10.82
C VAL A 61 2.73 -7.15 -9.99
N PHE A 62 1.41 -7.29 -9.90
CA PHE A 62 0.80 -8.35 -9.08
C PHE A 62 0.90 -9.73 -9.73
N THR A 63 0.99 -9.84 -11.05
CA THR A 63 1.40 -11.10 -11.71
C THR A 63 2.81 -11.53 -11.29
N LYS A 64 3.77 -10.59 -11.18
CA LYS A 64 5.13 -10.90 -10.67
C LYS A 64 5.10 -11.31 -9.21
N VAL A 65 4.30 -10.65 -8.38
CA VAL A 65 4.12 -11.02 -6.96
C VAL A 65 3.59 -12.45 -6.86
N ASN A 66 2.53 -12.77 -7.60
CA ASN A 66 1.95 -14.11 -7.61
C ASN A 66 2.97 -15.17 -8.02
N GLY A 67 3.75 -14.93 -9.10
CA GLY A 67 4.82 -15.82 -9.52
C GLY A 67 5.91 -16.02 -8.47
N ALA A 68 6.35 -14.95 -7.80
CA ALA A 68 7.33 -15.04 -6.71
C ALA A 68 6.77 -15.80 -5.49
N GLN A 69 5.50 -15.59 -5.15
CA GLN A 69 4.83 -16.31 -4.07
C GLN A 69 4.73 -17.80 -4.41
N ALA A 70 4.28 -18.14 -5.62
CA ALA A 70 4.18 -19.52 -6.08
C ALA A 70 5.55 -20.22 -6.05
N GLY A 71 6.62 -19.55 -6.51
CA GLY A 71 7.98 -20.07 -6.43
C GLY A 71 8.48 -20.27 -4.99
N CYS A 72 8.09 -19.41 -4.06
CA CYS A 72 8.39 -19.58 -2.65
C CYS A 72 7.62 -20.76 -2.04
N GLN A 73 6.32 -20.89 -2.36
CA GLN A 73 5.47 -21.98 -1.89
C GLN A 73 5.95 -23.33 -2.42
N ALA A 74 6.34 -23.40 -3.69
CA ALA A 74 6.89 -24.60 -4.32
C ALA A 74 8.18 -25.11 -3.65
N ARG A 75 8.91 -24.23 -2.94
CA ARG A 75 10.11 -24.58 -2.17
C ARG A 75 9.80 -24.93 -0.71
N GLY A 76 8.53 -25.00 -0.32
CA GLY A 76 8.13 -25.25 1.07
C GLY A 76 8.53 -24.14 2.05
N ALA A 77 8.81 -22.93 1.56
CA ALA A 77 9.24 -21.84 2.40
C ALA A 77 8.05 -21.16 3.12
N LYS A 78 8.36 -20.42 4.18
CA LYS A 78 7.38 -19.68 4.99
C LYS A 78 7.30 -18.20 4.55
N ASN A 79 6.21 -17.55 4.94
CA ASN A 79 5.97 -16.11 4.72
C ASN A 79 6.05 -15.69 3.25
N CYS A 80 5.56 -16.54 2.34
CA CYS A 80 5.77 -16.35 0.90
C CYS A 80 5.09 -15.12 0.30
N GLN A 81 3.94 -14.72 0.84
CA GLN A 81 3.25 -13.49 0.44
C GLN A 81 4.09 -12.25 0.77
N GLU A 82 4.48 -12.09 2.04
CA GLU A 82 5.34 -10.99 2.50
C GLU A 82 6.65 -10.93 1.70
N ARG A 83 7.29 -12.10 1.48
CA ARG A 83 8.55 -12.18 0.72
C ARG A 83 8.38 -11.80 -0.74
N ALA A 84 7.29 -12.23 -1.38
CA ALA A 84 6.98 -11.88 -2.77
C ALA A 84 6.70 -10.39 -2.91
N ILE A 85 5.91 -9.81 -2.00
CA ILE A 85 5.65 -8.37 -1.96
C ILE A 85 6.95 -7.60 -1.72
N ASN A 86 7.79 -8.01 -0.76
CA ASN A 86 9.08 -7.38 -0.49
C ASN A 86 10.00 -7.43 -1.71
N TYR A 87 10.01 -8.55 -2.43
CA TYR A 87 10.82 -8.72 -3.63
C TYR A 87 10.39 -7.79 -4.77
N VAL A 88 9.09 -7.66 -5.01
CA VAL A 88 8.57 -6.87 -6.14
C VAL A 88 8.39 -5.40 -5.77
N CYS A 89 7.72 -5.12 -4.66
CA CYS A 89 7.30 -3.79 -4.22
C CYS A 89 8.21 -3.20 -3.14
N GLY A 90 9.27 -3.89 -2.73
CA GLY A 90 10.17 -3.41 -1.68
C GLY A 90 9.62 -3.63 -0.27
N PRO A 91 10.48 -3.48 0.76
CA PRO A 91 10.10 -3.66 2.15
C PRO A 91 9.05 -2.63 2.58
N ALA A 92 8.26 -2.97 3.59
CA ALA A 92 7.43 -1.98 4.27
C ALA A 92 8.35 -0.88 4.82
N LYS A 93 8.00 0.39 4.60
CA LYS A 93 8.72 1.49 5.26
C LYS A 93 8.40 1.39 6.75
N ALA A 94 9.46 1.29 7.56
CA ALA A 94 9.39 1.34 9.01
C ALA A 94 9.06 2.76 9.50
#